data_AF-A0A423XXV1-F1
#
_entry.id   AF-A0A423XXV1-F1
#
_cell.length_a   1.000
_cell.length_b   1.000
_cell.length_c   1.000
_cell.angle_alpha   90.00
_cell.angle_beta   90.00
_cell.angle_gamma   90.00
#
_symmetry.space_group_name_H-M   'P 1'
#
loop_
_entity.id
_entity.type
_entity.pdbx_description
1 polymer ?
#
loop_
_entity_poly.entity_id
_entity_poly.type
_entity_poly.pdbx_seq_one_letter_code
_entity_poly.pdbx_strand_id
1 'polypeptide(L)' 'MAEKETDWTWIILDRTLAIHGIEGFSNVANIVTGLVNNGMVNTVYNDGTSKPRYHVSPQGHQLLREKDGH' A
#
# COMPACT_ATOMS: atom_id res chain seq x y z
N MET A 1 10.66 12.64 -13.08
CA MET A 1 10.48 13.20 -11.73
C MET A 1 10.42 11.98 -10.84
N ALA A 2 11.41 11.76 -9.96
CA ALA A 2 11.39 10.58 -9.09
C ALA A 2 10.21 10.76 -8.15
N GLU A 3 9.08 10.11 -8.46
CA GLU A 3 7.97 9.95 -7.55
C GLU A 3 8.57 9.33 -6.30
N LYS A 4 8.73 10.15 -5.27
CA LYS A 4 9.28 9.74 -3.99
C LYS A 4 8.38 8.60 -3.52
N GLU A 5 8.92 7.38 -3.53
CA GLU A 5 8.26 6.16 -3.06
C GLU A 5 7.62 6.52 -1.72
N THR A 6 6.32 6.76 -1.74
CA THR A 6 5.64 7.28 -0.56
C THR A 6 5.44 6.08 0.32
N ASP A 7 6.17 6.00 1.43
CA ASP A 7 5.95 4.97 2.43
C ASP A 7 4.51 5.11 2.95
N TRP A 8 3.63 4.19 2.57
CA TRP A 8 2.24 4.22 2.96
C TRP A 8 2.14 3.78 4.41
N THR A 9 1.51 4.59 5.25
CA THR A 9 1.15 4.17 6.61
C THR A 9 -0.29 3.68 6.61
N TRP A 10 -0.65 2.87 7.61
CA TRP A 10 -2.03 2.42 7.82
C TRP A 10 -3.05 3.57 7.75
N ILE A 11 -2.72 4.73 8.34
CA ILE A 11 -3.61 5.90 8.37
C ILE A 11 -3.84 6.47 6.96
N ILE A 12 -2.80 6.47 6.11
CA ILE A 12 -2.93 6.94 4.72
C ILE A 12 -3.83 5.97 3.94
N LEU A 13 -3.62 4.66 4.10
CA LEU A 13 -4.43 3.64 3.43
C LEU A 13 -5.90 3.71 3.86
N ASP A 14 -6.15 3.82 5.16
CA ASP A 14 -7.50 4.00 5.74
C ASP A 14 -8.18 5.24 5.16
N ARG A 15 -7.47 6.38 5.11
CA ARG A 15 -8.01 7.61 4.54
C ARG A 15 -8.27 7.50 3.04
N THR A 16 -7.36 6.89 2.27
CA THR A 16 -7.54 6.68 0.83
C THR A 16 -8.74 5.79 0.54
N LEU A 17 -8.90 4.71 1.32
CA LEU A 17 -10.04 3.81 1.19
C LEU A 17 -11.35 4.52 1.55
N ALA A 18 -11.37 5.31 2.63
CA ALA A 18 -12.53 6.13 2.99
C ALA A 18 -12.91 7.15 1.91
N ILE A 19 -11.92 7.80 1.27
CA ILE A 19 -12.16 8.71 0.13
C ILE A 19 -12.82 7.97 -1.05
N HIS A 20 -12.46 6.71 -1.26
CA HIS A 20 -13.07 5.84 -2.28
C HIS A 20 -14.39 5.19 -1.84
N GLY A 21 -14.94 5.55 -0.68
CA GLY A 21 -16.18 4.97 -0.12
C GLY A 21 -16.01 3.55 0.42
N ILE A 22 -14.76 3.11 0.62
CA ILE A 22 -14.41 1.81 1.20
C ILE A 22 -14.12 2.04 2.68
N GLU A 23 -15.17 2.19 3.48
CA GLU A 23 -15.06 2.44 4.92
C GLU A 23 -14.90 1.13 5.69
N GLY A 24 -13.97 1.08 6.66
CA GLY A 24 -13.85 -0.02 7.61
C GLY A 24 -12.41 -0.45 7.89
N PHE A 25 -12.05 -0.50 9.19
CA PHE A 25 -10.73 -0.93 9.67
C PHE A 25 -10.32 -2.32 9.15
N SER A 26 -11.29 -3.25 9.06
CA SER A 26 -11.07 -4.60 8.54
C SER A 26 -10.75 -4.63 7.03
N ASN A 27 -11.24 -3.65 6.27
CA ASN A 27 -10.99 -3.59 4.82
C ASN A 27 -9.55 -3.21 4.52
N VAL A 28 -8.97 -2.26 5.27
CA VAL A 28 -7.55 -1.92 5.14
C VAL A 28 -6.70 -3.17 5.34
N ALA A 29 -6.95 -3.91 6.43
CA ALA A 29 -6.24 -5.15 6.74
C ALA A 29 -6.35 -6.16 5.58
N ASN A 30 -7.57 -6.42 5.12
CA ASN A 30 -7.84 -7.44 4.11
C ASN A 30 -7.20 -7.10 2.75
N ILE A 31 -7.28 -5.82 2.34
CA ILE A 31 -6.67 -5.33 1.10
C ILE A 31 -5.15 -5.38 1.19
N VAL A 32 -4.57 -4.87 2.28
CA VAL A 32 -3.12 -4.91 2.49
C VAL A 32 -2.63 -6.35 2.52
N THR A 33 -3.30 -7.25 3.24
CA THR A 33 -2.96 -8.68 3.26
C THR A 33 -3.03 -9.30 1.86
N GLY A 34 -4.06 -8.97 1.06
CA GLY A 34 -4.14 -9.44 -0.33
C GLY A 34 -3.00 -8.92 -1.21
N LEU A 35 -2.65 -7.64 -1.07
CA LEU A 35 -1.55 -7.03 -1.82
C LEU A 35 -0.19 -7.61 -1.42
N VAL A 36 0.01 -7.89 -0.13
CA VAL A 36 1.23 -8.54 0.38
C VAL A 36 1.31 -9.99 -0.08
N ASN A 37 0.21 -10.74 0.01
CA ASN A 37 0.17 -12.13 -0.45
C ASN A 37 0.43 -12.25 -1.96
N ASN A 38 -0.02 -11.28 -2.75
CA ASN A 38 0.23 -11.21 -4.18
C ASN A 38 1.63 -10.64 -4.54
N GLY A 39 2.47 -10.34 -3.54
CA GLY A 39 3.81 -9.77 -3.75
C GLY A 39 3.82 -8.33 -4.27
N MET A 40 2.68 -7.63 -4.26
CA MET A 40 2.53 -6.27 -4.77
C MET A 40 2.96 -5.21 -3.76
N VAL A 41 2.83 -5.51 -2.47
CA VAL A 41 3.20 -4.61 -1.37
C VAL A 41 4.11 -5.36 -0.41
N ASN A 42 5.13 -4.69 0.11
CA ASN A 42 5.96 -5.19 1.17
C ASN A 42 5.72 -4.42 2.46
N THR A 43 5.78 -5.13 3.58
CA THR A 43 5.64 -4.52 4.91
C THR A 43 7.02 -4.27 5.49
N VAL A 44 7.35 -3.00 5.73
CA VAL A 44 8.60 -2.55 6.34
C VAL A 44 8.35 -2.25 7.81
N TYR A 45 9.01 -3.02 8.67
CA TYR A 45 9.06 -2.76 10.10
C TYR A 45 10.33 -1.98 10.39
N ASN A 46 10.19 -0.71 10.73
CA ASN A 46 11.32 0.10 11.13
C ASN A 46 11.51 -0.03 12.65
N ASP A 47 12.72 -0.39 13.09
CA ASP A 47 13.07 -0.78 14.47
C ASP A 47 12.78 0.30 15.53
N GLY A 48 12.51 1.54 15.12
CA GLY A 48 12.16 2.66 16.01
C GLY A 48 10.69 3.10 15.98
N THR A 49 9.83 2.52 15.14
CA THR A 49 8.42 2.93 15.03
C THR A 49 7.49 1.75 15.15
N SER A 50 6.63 1.75 16.18
CA SER A 50 5.63 0.69 16.44
C SER A 50 4.56 0.51 15.36
N LYS A 51 4.62 1.30 14.27
CA LYS A 51 3.67 1.24 13.16
C LYS A 51 4.39 0.71 11.91
N PRO A 52 3.89 -0.38 11.30
CA PRO A 52 4.41 -0.86 10.03
C PRO A 52 4.20 0.19 8.94
N ARG A 53 5.17 0.28 8.04
CA ARG A 53 5.05 1.03 6.79
C ARG A 53 4.90 0.04 5.65
N TYR A 54 4.22 0.46 4.61
CA TYR A 54 3.96 -0.33 3.43
C TYR A 54 4.59 0.37 2.23
N HIS A 55 5.34 -0.37 1.44
CA HIS A 55 5.84 0.15 0.17
C HIS A 55 5.42 -0.80 -0.95
N VAL A 56 5.19 -0.24 -2.12
CA VAL A 56 4.85 -1.05 -3.29
C VAL A 56 6.12 -1.78 -3.72
N SER A 57 6.02 -3.08 -3.90
CA SER A 57 7.12 -3.90 -4.39
C SER A 57 7.43 -3.55 -5.85
N PRO A 58 8.65 -3.82 -6.35
CA PRO A 58 8.98 -3.61 -7.76
C PRO A 58 7.99 -4.27 -8.73
N GLN A 59 7.47 -5.45 -8.38
CA GLN A 59 6.42 -6.15 -9.13
C GLN A 59 5.08 -5.39 -9.12
N GLY A 60 4.70 -4.81 -7.97
CA GLY A 60 3.52 -3.96 -7.87
C GLY A 60 3.66 -2.72 -8.75
N HIS A 61 4.83 -2.09 -8.77
CA HIS A 61 5.12 -0.97 -9.66
C HIS A 61 5.06 -1.36 -11.14
N GLN A 62 5.56 -2.54 -11.50
CA GLN A 62 5.45 -3.03 -12.88
C GLN A 62 3.98 -3.22 -13.29
N LEU A 63 3.17 -3.85 -12.45
CA LEU A 63 1.72 -4.02 -12.70
C LEU A 63 0.96 -2.70 -12.80
N LEU A 64 1.31 -1.71 -11.96
CA LEU A 64 0.71 -0.38 -12.03
C LEU A 64 1.08 0.33 -13.33
N ARG A 65 2.34 0.24 -13.76
CA ARG A 65 2.81 0.79 -15.05
C ARG A 65 2.12 0.13 -16.24
N GLU A 66 1.84 -1.18 -16.17
CA GLU A 66 1.09 -1.89 -17.20
C GLU A 66 -0.39 -1.47 -17.25
N LYS A 67 -0.96 -1.03 -16.12
CA LYS A 67 -2.36 -0.57 -16.03
C LYS A 67 -2.56 0.92 -16.35
N ASP A 68 -1.58 1.76 -16.08
CA ASP A 68 -1.60 3.19 -16.39
C ASP A 68 -1.30 3.47 -17.88
N GLY A 69 -0.67 2.51 -18.56
CA GLY A 69 -0.28 2.61 -19.97
C GLY A 69 -1.31 2.14 -21.00
N HIS A 70 -2.59 1.91 -20.63
CA HIS A 70 -3.67 1.51 -21.55
C HIS A 70 -4.75 2.58 -21.67
#